data_AF-A0A3S1PSL0-F1
#
_entry.id   AF-A0A3S1PSL0-F1
#
_cell.length_a   1.000
_cell.length_b   1.000
_cell.length_c   1.000
_cell.angle_alpha   90.00
_cell.angle_beta   90.00
_cell.angle_gamma   90.00
#
_symmetry.space_group_name_H-M   'P 1'
#
loop_
_entity.id
_entity.type
_entity.pdbx_description
1 polymer ?
#
loop_
_entity_poly.entity_id
_entity_poly.type
_entity_poly.pdbx_seq_one_letter_code
_entity_poly.pdbx_strand_id
1 'polypeptide(L)' 'VHVLERFFQKDREAATRIMLHVHNHGVGECGVYTFEVAETKVSQVMDFARQNQHPLQCVMEKK' A
#
# COMPACT_ATOMS: atom_id res chain seq x y z
N VAL A 1 0.81 5.91 6.27
CA VAL A 1 2.25 6.15 6.00
C VAL A 1 3.10 4.92 6.27
N HIS A 2 3.06 4.32 7.48
CA HIS A 2 3.88 3.15 7.85
C HIS A 2 3.85 1.97 6.84
N VAL A 3 2.67 1.66 6.28
CA VAL A 3 2.52 0.59 5.27
C VAL A 3 3.38 0.86 4.02
N LEU A 4 3.41 2.10 3.55
CA LEU A 4 4.18 2.52 2.36
C LEU A 4 5.69 2.46 2.63
N GLU A 5 6.12 2.82 3.83
CA GLU A 5 7.52 2.72 4.23
C GLU A 5 7.96 1.25 4.37
N ARG A 6 7.16 0.44 5.08
CA ARG A 6 7.53 -0.93 5.45
C ARG A 6 7.43 -1.93 4.29
N PHE A 7 6.33 -1.91 3.55
CA PHE A 7 6.04 -2.95 2.55
C PHE A 7 6.38 -2.50 1.12
N PHE A 8 6.36 -1.19 0.86
CA PHE A 8 6.62 -0.61 -0.47
C PHE A 8 7.95 0.15 -0.54
N GLN A 9 8.73 0.16 0.55
CA GLN A 9 10.05 0.79 0.61
C GLN A 9 10.05 2.26 0.16
N LYS A 10 8.94 2.96 0.40
CA LYS A 10 8.87 4.40 0.14
C LYS A 10 9.61 5.13 1.25
N ASP A 11 10.39 6.13 0.88
CA ASP A 11 10.86 7.11 1.87
C ASP A 11 9.67 7.86 2.50
N ARG A 12 9.94 8.57 3.59
CA ARG A 12 8.91 9.29 4.36
C ARG A 12 8.13 10.27 3.50
N GLU A 13 8.82 10.97 2.60
CA GLU A 13 8.23 12.03 1.79
C GLU A 13 7.28 11.46 0.75
N ALA A 14 7.73 10.46 -0.01
CA ALA A 14 6.92 9.72 -0.97
C ALA A 14 5.74 9.02 -0.30
N ALA A 15 5.96 8.37 0.84
CA ALA A 15 4.91 7.73 1.62
C ALA A 15 3.84 8.74 2.08
N THR A 16 4.26 9.93 2.47
CA THR A 16 3.34 11.00 2.88
C THR A 16 2.55 11.54 1.70
N ARG A 17 3.21 11.78 0.55
CA ARG A 17 2.51 12.21 -0.68
C ARG A 17 1.46 11.21 -1.13
N ILE A 18 1.80 9.91 -1.20
CA ILE A 18 0.86 8.86 -1.59
C ILE A 18 -0.28 8.77 -0.57
N MET A 19 0.01 8.82 0.73
CA MET A 19 -1.02 8.79 1.77
C MET A 19 -2.00 9.96 1.63
N LEU A 20 -1.51 11.18 1.43
CA LEU A 20 -2.35 12.36 1.21
C LEU A 20 -3.16 12.25 -0.09
N HIS A 21 -2.59 11.66 -1.13
CA HIS A 21 -3.32 11.39 -2.37
C HIS A 21 -4.50 10.44 -2.12
N VAL A 22 -4.28 9.32 -1.42
CA VAL A 22 -5.34 8.37 -1.01
C VAL A 22 -6.38 9.07 -0.14
N HIS A 23 -5.97 9.90 0.81
CA HIS A 23 -6.89 10.63 1.68
C HIS A 23 -7.84 11.55 0.90
N ASN A 24 -7.32 12.25 -0.11
CA ASN A 24 -8.07 13.23 -0.88
C ASN A 24 -8.84 12.63 -2.08
N HIS A 25 -8.37 11.53 -2.66
CA HIS A 25 -8.90 10.95 -3.91
C HIS A 25 -9.44 9.52 -3.75
N GLY A 26 -9.38 8.95 -2.54
CA GLY A 26 -9.85 7.60 -2.22
C GLY A 26 -8.89 6.47 -2.61
N VAL A 27 -7.98 6.68 -3.56
CA VAL A 27 -7.05 5.67 -4.07
C VAL A 27 -5.67 6.27 -4.36
N GLY A 28 -4.64 5.42 -4.41
CA GLY A 28 -3.28 5.84 -4.76
C GLY A 28 -2.39 4.64 -5.10
N GLU A 29 -1.53 4.83 -6.10
CA GLU A 29 -0.57 3.80 -6.51
C GLU A 29 0.58 3.71 -5.50
N CYS A 30 0.75 2.53 -4.91
CA CYS A 30 1.85 2.24 -4.00
C CYS A 30 3.12 1.77 -4.72
N GLY A 31 2.99 1.14 -5.90
CA GLY A 31 4.10 0.78 -6.79
C GLY A 31 3.69 -0.20 -7.88
N VAL A 32 4.61 -0.45 -8.83
CA VAL A 32 4.44 -1.42 -9.92
C VAL A 32 5.43 -2.56 -9.71
N TYR A 33 4.94 -3.79 -9.78
CA TYR A 33 5.71 -5.01 -9.53
C TYR A 33 5.28 -6.13 -10.51
N THR A 34 6.06 -7.20 -10.58
CA THR A 34 5.60 -8.45 -11.21
C THR A 34 4.41 -9.03 -10.43
N PHE A 35 3.62 -9.88 -11.09
CA PHE A 35 2.39 -10.44 -10.50
C PHE A 35 2.64 -11.10 -9.13
N GLU A 36 3.60 -12.02 -9.03
CA GLU A 36 3.90 -12.75 -7.79
C GLU A 36 4.33 -11.81 -6.64
N VAL A 37 5.10 -10.77 -6.97
CA VAL A 37 5.55 -9.78 -5.98
C VAL A 37 4.40 -8.89 -5.54
N ALA A 38 3.52 -8.47 -6.46
CA ALA A 38 2.34 -7.69 -6.14
C ALA A 38 1.37 -8.49 -5.25
N GLU A 39 1.09 -9.74 -5.61
CA GLU A 39 0.23 -10.65 -4.84
C GLU A 39 0.74 -10.83 -3.40
N THR A 40 2.03 -11.14 -3.25
CA THR A 40 2.68 -11.29 -1.94
C THR A 40 2.56 -10.02 -1.10
N LYS A 41 2.83 -8.85 -1.70
CA LYS A 41 2.73 -7.55 -1.00
C LYS A 41 1.30 -7.23 -0.58
N VAL A 42 0.32 -7.48 -1.44
CA VAL A 42 -1.11 -7.28 -1.11
C VAL A 42 -1.48 -8.13 0.09
N SER A 43 -1.17 -9.43 0.09
CA SER A 43 -1.46 -10.32 1.22
C SER A 43 -0.83 -9.82 2.52
N GLN A 44 0.47 -9.48 2.50
CA GLN A 44 1.18 -8.97 3.68
C GLN A 44 0.56 -7.70 4.26
N VAL A 45 0.15 -6.77 3.39
CA VAL A 45 -0.46 -5.50 3.82
C VAL A 45 -1.85 -5.73 4.42
N MET A 46 -2.66 -6.58 3.79
CA MET A 46 -4.00 -6.91 4.26
C MET A 46 -3.96 -7.62 5.62
N ASP A 47 -3.05 -8.59 5.80
CA ASP A 47 -2.86 -9.28 7.07
C ASP A 47 -2.40 -8.32 8.17
N PHE A 48 -1.43 -7.46 7.86
CA PHE A 48 -0.94 -6.46 8.80
C PHE A 48 -2.05 -5.47 9.22
N ALA A 49 -2.86 -5.00 8.28
CA ALA A 49 -3.97 -4.10 8.58
C ALA A 49 -5.01 -4.78 9.48
N ARG A 50 -5.38 -6.04 9.18
CA ARG A 50 -6.32 -6.81 9.98
C ARG A 50 -5.80 -7.05 11.41
N GLN A 51 -4.53 -7.43 11.56
CA GLN A 51 -3.90 -7.63 12.87
C GLN A 51 -3.89 -6.35 13.73
N ASN A 52 -3.80 -5.19 13.10
CA ASN A 52 -3.86 -3.89 13.76
C ASN A 52 -5.28 -3.29 13.81
N GLN A 53 -6.32 -4.07 13.50
CA GLN A 53 -7.72 -3.66 13.55
C GLN A 53 -8.03 -2.42 12.68
N HIS A 54 -7.38 -2.34 11.52
CA HIS A 54 -7.57 -1.25 10.56
C HIS A 54 -8.30 -1.73 9.29
N PRO A 55 -9.27 -0.96 8.77
CA PRO A 55 -10.07 -1.34 7.60
C PRO A 55 -9.34 -1.08 6.26
N LEU A 56 -8.01 -0.97 6.26
CA LEU A 56 -7.24 -0.63 5.06
C LEU A 56 -7.45 -1.69 3.98
N GLN A 57 -7.74 -1.25 2.75
CA GLN A 57 -7.76 -2.10 1.57
C GLN A 57 -6.52 -1.87 0.71
N CYS A 58 -5.97 -2.95 0.19
CA CYS A 58 -4.87 -2.98 -0.75
C CYS A 58 -5.23 -3.99 -1.85
N VAL A 59 -5.11 -3.58 -3.11
CA VAL A 59 -5.46 -4.40 -4.28
C VAL A 59 -4.34 -4.32 -5.30
N MET A 60 -4.30 -5.31 -6.20
CA MET A 60 -3.44 -5.31 -7.38
C MET A 60 -4.30 -5.17 -8.62
N GLU A 61 -3.84 -4.37 -9.59
CA GLU A 61 -4.51 -4.15 -10.87
C GLU A 61 -3.51 -4.38 -12.01
N LYS A 62 -3.98 -4.94 -13.13
CA LYS A 62 -3.16 -5.12 -14.32
C LYS A 62 -2.97 -3.77 -15.01
N LYS A 63 -1.72 -3.42 -15.33
CA LYS A 63 -1.38 -2.32 -16.25
C LYS A 63 -1.33 -2.78 -17.69
#